data_AF-A0A7D9IAH3-F1
#
_entry.id   AF-A0A7D9IAH3-F1
#
_cell.length_a   1.000
_cell.length_b   1.000
_cell.length_c   1.000
_cell.angle_alpha   90.00
_cell.angle_beta   90.00
_cell.angle_gamma   90.00
#
_symmetry.space_group_name_H-M   'P 1'
#
loop_
_entity.id
_entity.type
_entity.pdbx_description
1 polymer ?
#
loop_
_entity_poly.entity_id
_entity_poly.type
_entity_poly.pdbx_seq_one_letter_code
_entity_poly.pdbx_strand_id
1 'polypeptide(L)'
;MSPAAKILHEHNYARCNEEPQDDEDLTEDAQDEEPDRSELQQKLRQKIKSLPQQLRRSKKKITEHERSHFTFTRKIGHKHRTGRSIIPLPNQTLLRKWSSSVNCEPGFFKEVFTALASKVSRDAIKKDCCLIIDAMAIRKQTIWDTKKDCYAGFADYGQGGPILDDPETLASEAHVFLLVEARSHWKCPIGNFLTDKISSTYQAQLINMALEMAAEAGLKVWSITADGTSVNLSNFRKLGCQFGTTYDTIDPKFKHPTTGEDVFVVTDPCHMLKLARNAFAHLGTIIDNEGEKNTVAEFSATVPPSRTEGIEDGQQVITQPHQIRKAQNECSASSSDVKLFSG
;
A
#
# COMPACT_ATOMS: atom_id res chain seq x y z
N MET A 1 7.66 50.22 12.42
CA MET A 1 7.03 51.42 13.01
C MET A 1 6.55 52.23 11.82
N SER A 2 5.28 52.52 11.55
CA SER A 2 4.04 52.78 12.33
C SER A 2 2.84 52.63 11.32
N PRO A 3 1.57 52.96 11.62
CA PRO A 3 0.57 52.32 12.50
C PRO A 3 -0.80 52.14 11.78
N ALA A 4 -1.82 51.70 12.54
CA ALA A 4 -3.29 51.66 12.29
C ALA A 4 -3.82 50.25 11.97
N ALA A 5 -4.77 49.64 12.70
CA ALA A 5 -5.56 49.95 13.90
C ALA A 5 -6.17 48.58 14.31
N LYS A 6 -6.30 48.07 15.55
CA LYS A 6 -6.58 48.62 16.88
C LYS A 6 -7.86 49.46 16.98
N ILE A 7 -8.99 48.91 16.53
CA ILE A 7 -10.34 49.31 16.96
C ILE A 7 -11.23 48.04 17.02
N LEU A 8 -12.10 47.97 18.02
CA LEU A 8 -13.13 46.96 18.34
C LEU A 8 -12.73 45.86 19.35
N HIS A 9 -12.45 46.30 20.57
CA HIS A 9 -13.10 45.70 21.74
C HIS A 9 -14.31 46.59 22.09
N GLU A 10 -15.39 45.94 22.56
CA GLU A 10 -16.61 46.53 23.14
C GLU A 10 -17.69 47.05 22.17
N HIS A 11 -18.70 46.21 21.93
CA HIS A 11 -20.10 46.59 22.16
C HIS A 11 -21.00 45.36 22.32
N ASN A 12 -21.62 45.30 23.51
CA ASN A 12 -22.99 44.88 23.81
C ASN A 12 -23.40 43.39 23.73
N TYR A 13 -23.48 42.82 24.94
CA TYR A 13 -24.62 42.07 25.46
C TYR A 13 -25.96 42.23 24.70
N ALA A 14 -26.58 41.12 24.34
CA ALA A 14 -28.04 40.91 24.46
C ALA A 14 -28.39 39.41 24.46
N ARG A 15 -29.05 38.97 25.53
CA ARG A 15 -29.83 37.72 25.66
C ARG A 15 -31.03 37.73 24.71
N CYS A 16 -31.48 36.54 24.31
CA CYS A 16 -32.87 36.01 24.23
C CYS A 16 -32.74 34.61 23.61
N ASN A 17 -32.99 33.46 24.26
CA ASN A 17 -34.23 32.92 24.84
C ASN A 17 -35.45 33.12 23.94
N GLU A 18 -35.69 32.17 23.02
CA GLU A 18 -37.01 31.84 22.51
C GLU A 18 -37.13 30.31 22.42
N GLU A 19 -38.15 29.79 23.10
CA GLU A 19 -38.63 28.41 23.15
C GLU A 19 -39.34 28.05 21.83
N PRO A 20 -39.48 26.75 21.49
CA PRO A 20 -40.64 26.28 20.74
C PRO A 20 -41.61 25.56 21.68
N GLN A 21 -42.87 25.99 21.59
CA GLN A 21 -44.04 25.56 22.33
C GLN A 21 -44.42 24.08 22.09
N ASP A 22 -45.10 23.55 23.10
CA ASP A 22 -45.73 22.23 23.17
C ASP A 22 -46.81 22.00 22.10
N ASP A 23 -46.82 20.81 21.51
CA ASP A 23 -48.03 20.12 21.03
C ASP A 23 -48.04 18.71 21.63
N GLU A 24 -49.10 18.43 22.39
CA GLU A 24 -49.39 17.16 23.07
C GLU A 24 -49.79 16.03 22.09
N ASP A 25 -49.76 14.81 22.63
CA ASP A 25 -50.34 13.55 22.12
C ASP A 25 -49.63 12.79 20.99
N LEU A 26 -48.86 11.77 21.39
CA LEU A 26 -49.25 10.35 21.26
C LEU A 26 -48.20 9.47 21.95
N THR A 27 -48.48 9.09 23.20
CA THR A 27 -47.87 7.94 23.86
C THR A 27 -48.47 6.65 23.29
N GLU A 28 -47.66 5.84 22.62
CA GLU A 28 -47.88 4.40 22.52
C GLU A 28 -46.63 3.65 22.98
N ASP A 29 -46.86 2.73 23.91
CA ASP A 29 -45.89 1.98 24.68
C ASP A 29 -44.97 1.07 23.83
N ALA A 30 -43.66 1.19 24.05
CA ALA A 30 -42.72 0.10 23.82
C ALA A 30 -41.65 0.13 24.92
N GLN A 31 -41.92 -0.57 26.02
CA GLN A 31 -40.93 -0.90 27.04
C GLN A 31 -39.96 -1.95 26.47
N ASP A 32 -38.89 -1.50 25.82
CA ASP A 32 -37.74 -2.36 25.53
C ASP A 32 -36.84 -2.39 26.78
N GLU A 33 -36.94 -3.47 27.57
CA GLU A 33 -36.02 -3.72 28.69
C GLU A 33 -34.57 -3.86 28.18
N GLU A 34 -33.73 -2.91 28.57
CA GLU A 34 -32.29 -2.94 28.32
C GLU A 34 -31.66 -4.09 29.14
N PRO A 35 -31.05 -5.13 28.52
CA PRO A 35 -30.59 -6.30 29.25
C PRO A 35 -29.43 -5.94 30.20
N ASP A 36 -29.56 -6.33 31.48
CA ASP A 36 -28.59 -6.03 32.54
C ASP A 36 -27.16 -6.40 32.12
N ARG A 37 -26.32 -5.37 32.06
CA ARG A 37 -24.90 -5.41 31.68
C ARG A 37 -24.12 -6.45 32.49
N SER A 38 -24.57 -6.76 33.72
CA SER A 38 -23.96 -7.78 34.57
C SER A 38 -24.14 -9.20 34.00
N GLU A 39 -25.32 -9.47 33.44
CA GLU A 39 -25.73 -10.78 32.95
C GLU A 39 -25.04 -11.11 31.61
N LEU A 40 -24.89 -10.11 30.74
CA LEU A 40 -24.12 -10.20 29.50
C LEU A 40 -22.64 -10.49 29.76
N GLN A 41 -22.06 -9.87 30.78
CA GLN A 41 -20.67 -10.16 31.18
C GLN A 41 -20.52 -11.58 31.71
N GLN A 42 -21.53 -12.10 32.42
CA GLN A 42 -21.50 -13.44 32.97
C GLN A 42 -21.66 -14.52 31.88
N LYS A 43 -22.61 -14.33 30.95
CA LYS A 43 -22.81 -15.19 29.77
C LYS A 43 -21.55 -15.26 28.91
N LEU A 44 -20.84 -14.13 28.75
CA LEU A 44 -19.59 -14.09 28.00
C LEU A 44 -18.42 -14.81 28.72
N ARG A 45 -18.30 -14.64 30.04
CA ARG A 45 -17.29 -15.36 30.84
C ARG A 45 -17.48 -16.87 30.76
N GLN A 46 -18.71 -17.35 30.76
CA GLN A 46 -19.04 -18.76 30.57
C GLN A 46 -18.67 -19.24 29.16
N LYS A 47 -18.92 -18.43 28.13
CA LYS A 47 -18.57 -18.77 26.73
C LYS A 47 -17.07 -18.79 26.47
N ILE A 48 -16.30 -17.92 27.13
CA ILE A 48 -14.82 -17.96 27.11
C ILE A 48 -14.32 -19.22 27.85
N LYS A 49 -15.02 -19.64 28.91
CA LYS A 49 -14.75 -20.87 29.66
C LYS A 49 -15.09 -22.16 28.89
N SER A 50 -15.97 -22.11 27.89
CA SER A 50 -16.32 -23.28 27.07
C SER A 50 -15.48 -23.44 25.80
N LEU A 51 -14.60 -22.48 25.47
CA LEU A 51 -13.72 -22.58 24.29
C LEU A 51 -12.62 -23.64 24.47
N PRO A 52 -12.30 -24.46 23.44
CA PRO A 52 -11.27 -25.51 23.50
C PRO A 52 -9.89 -24.98 23.90
N GLN A 53 -9.14 -25.78 24.65
CA GLN A 53 -7.84 -25.41 25.24
C GLN A 53 -6.77 -25.01 24.20
N GLN A 54 -6.92 -25.42 22.94
CA GLN A 54 -6.03 -25.01 21.83
C GLN A 54 -6.14 -23.53 21.46
N LEU A 55 -7.32 -22.89 21.62
CA LEU A 55 -7.52 -21.45 21.42
C LEU A 55 -7.05 -20.61 22.62
N ARG A 56 -6.89 -21.22 23.80
CA ARG A 56 -6.39 -20.52 25.01
C ARG A 56 -4.87 -20.34 25.05
N ARG A 57 -4.14 -21.06 24.21
CA ARG A 57 -2.66 -21.07 24.23
C ARG A 57 -2.00 -19.95 23.44
N SER A 58 -2.74 -19.04 22.82
CA SER A 58 -2.16 -17.86 22.17
C SER A 58 -1.93 -16.69 23.14
N LYS A 59 -1.21 -16.94 24.23
CA LYS A 59 -0.42 -15.88 24.91
C LYS A 59 1.03 -15.97 24.40
N LYS A 60 1.22 -16.00 23.08
CA LYS A 60 2.56 -15.73 22.54
C LYS A 60 2.82 -14.25 22.76
N LYS A 61 3.91 -13.94 23.47
CA LYS A 61 4.49 -12.60 23.58
C LYS A 61 4.39 -11.94 22.20
N ILE A 62 3.67 -10.83 22.13
CA ILE A 62 3.69 -9.94 20.98
C ILE A 62 5.10 -9.37 20.97
N THR A 63 6.02 -10.03 20.26
CA THR A 63 7.29 -9.45 19.89
C THR A 63 7.00 -8.20 19.09
N GLU A 64 7.67 -7.12 19.48
CA GLU A 64 7.44 -5.72 19.15
C GLU A 64 7.72 -5.35 17.69
N HIS A 65 7.58 -6.29 16.76
CA HIS A 65 8.21 -6.22 15.45
C HIS A 65 7.29 -6.44 14.25
N GLU A 66 5.99 -6.55 14.49
CA GLU A 66 4.98 -6.76 13.45
C GLU A 66 3.81 -5.77 13.57
N ARG A 67 4.10 -4.51 13.92
CA ARG A 67 3.13 -3.43 13.72
C ARG A 67 3.27 -2.92 12.30
N SER A 68 2.67 -3.67 11.37
CA SER A 68 2.39 -3.18 10.03
C SER A 68 1.39 -2.02 10.15
N HIS A 69 1.91 -0.80 10.22
CA HIS A 69 1.13 0.43 10.19
C HIS A 69 0.69 0.68 8.74
N PHE A 70 -0.37 0.01 8.29
CA PHE A 70 -1.07 0.46 7.07
C PHE A 70 -2.58 0.15 7.02
N THR A 71 -3.16 -0.52 8.02
CA THR A 71 -4.62 -0.72 8.06
C THR A 71 -5.20 -0.44 9.44
N PHE A 72 -5.06 0.79 9.94
CA PHE A 72 -5.99 1.33 10.95
C PHE A 72 -7.27 1.83 10.27
N THR A 73 -7.78 1.10 9.26
CA THR A 73 -8.92 1.54 8.47
C THR A 73 -10.20 1.18 9.22
N ARG A 74 -10.97 2.23 9.56
CA ARG A 74 -12.40 2.36 9.91
C ARG A 74 -13.16 1.13 10.47
N LYS A 75 -13.10 -0.05 9.82
CA LYS A 75 -13.65 -1.33 10.29
C LYS A 75 -13.01 -1.82 11.60
N ILE A 76 -11.69 -1.69 11.76
CA ILE A 76 -11.01 -2.07 13.01
C ILE A 76 -11.31 -1.05 14.12
N GLY A 77 -11.43 0.24 13.79
CA GLY A 77 -11.83 1.28 14.74
C GLY A 77 -13.22 1.06 15.33
N HIS A 78 -14.20 0.66 14.51
CA HIS A 78 -15.53 0.26 14.99
C HIS A 78 -15.46 -0.98 15.89
N LYS A 79 -14.78 -2.05 15.46
CA LYS A 79 -14.61 -3.26 16.30
C LYS A 79 -13.86 -2.98 17.60
N HIS A 80 -12.88 -2.08 17.59
CA HIS A 80 -12.17 -1.65 18.78
C HIS A 80 -13.08 -0.86 19.73
N ARG A 81 -13.93 0.03 19.20
CA ARG A 81 -14.90 0.80 19.98
C ARG A 81 -15.95 -0.13 20.62
N THR A 82 -16.50 -1.06 19.86
CA THR A 82 -17.48 -2.05 20.36
C THR A 82 -16.82 -3.02 21.34
N GLY A 83 -15.64 -3.54 21.01
CA GLY A 83 -14.89 -4.48 21.85
C GLY A 83 -14.41 -3.88 23.17
N ARG A 84 -14.30 -2.56 23.29
CA ARG A 84 -13.95 -1.87 24.54
C ARG A 84 -15.01 -1.98 25.63
N SER A 85 -16.26 -2.24 25.25
CA SER A 85 -17.34 -2.55 26.21
C SER A 85 -17.18 -3.93 26.85
N ILE A 86 -16.36 -4.80 26.24
CA ILE A 86 -16.19 -6.22 26.59
C ILE A 86 -14.78 -6.51 27.13
N ILE A 87 -13.75 -5.86 26.58
CA ILE A 87 -12.33 -6.07 26.88
C ILE A 87 -11.72 -4.71 27.26
N PRO A 88 -10.89 -4.63 28.31
CA PRO A 88 -10.21 -3.39 28.68
C PRO A 88 -9.15 -3.03 27.61
N LEU A 89 -9.58 -2.27 26.60
CA LEU A 89 -8.71 -1.74 25.55
C LEU A 89 -8.34 -0.28 25.83
N PRO A 90 -7.14 0.18 25.42
CA PRO A 90 -6.71 1.56 25.58
C PRO A 90 -7.63 2.53 24.84
N ASN A 91 -7.62 3.81 25.22
CA ASN A 91 -8.40 4.81 24.50
C ASN A 91 -7.82 5.04 23.09
N GLN A 92 -8.68 5.30 22.11
CA GLN A 92 -8.25 5.69 20.77
C GLN A 92 -7.32 6.92 20.82
N THR A 93 -7.56 7.88 21.72
CA THR A 93 -6.64 9.01 21.94
C THR A 93 -5.27 8.54 22.42
N LEU A 94 -5.22 7.55 23.31
CA LEU A 94 -3.98 6.99 23.82
C LEU A 94 -3.24 6.22 22.72
N LEU A 95 -3.96 5.44 21.91
CA LEU A 95 -3.41 4.76 20.73
C LEU A 95 -2.82 5.74 19.73
N ARG A 96 -3.53 6.83 19.42
CA ARG A 96 -3.00 7.91 18.55
C ARG A 96 -1.76 8.55 19.14
N LYS A 97 -1.74 8.78 20.47
CA LYS A 97 -0.56 9.33 21.16
C LYS A 97 0.65 8.38 21.05
N TRP A 98 0.46 7.08 21.27
CA TRP A 98 1.51 6.07 21.10
C TRP A 98 1.97 5.93 19.65
N SER A 99 1.06 6.01 18.67
CA SER A 99 1.45 5.96 17.25
C SER A 99 2.18 7.23 16.83
N SER A 100 1.90 8.37 17.45
CA SER A 100 2.55 9.63 17.10
C SER A 100 3.97 9.80 17.60
N SER A 101 4.50 8.86 18.38
CA SER A 101 5.92 8.88 18.76
C SER A 101 6.84 8.32 17.68
N VAL A 102 6.28 7.67 16.65
CA VAL A 102 7.05 7.08 15.56
C VAL A 102 7.24 8.13 14.48
N ASN A 103 8.49 8.37 14.09
CA ASN A 103 8.81 9.22 12.97
C ASN A 103 8.47 8.49 11.66
N CYS A 104 7.71 9.15 10.77
CA CYS A 104 7.35 8.64 9.46
C CYS A 104 7.48 9.73 8.39
N GLU A 105 8.40 10.68 8.60
CA GLU A 105 8.72 11.69 7.59
C GLU A 105 9.21 11.07 6.28
N PRO A 106 9.00 11.75 5.14
CA PRO A 106 9.59 11.38 3.87
C PRO A 106 11.10 11.15 3.96
N GLY A 107 11.56 10.04 3.41
CA GLY A 107 12.94 9.59 3.41
C GLY A 107 13.08 8.12 3.76
N PHE A 108 14.34 7.69 3.93
CA PHE A 108 14.67 6.36 4.42
C PHE A 108 14.59 6.29 5.95
N PHE A 109 13.93 5.26 6.47
CA PHE A 109 13.68 5.07 7.89
C PHE A 109 14.89 4.41 8.57
N LYS A 110 15.75 5.22 9.20
CA LYS A 110 16.97 4.75 9.89
C LYS A 110 16.65 3.75 11.00
N GLU A 111 15.53 3.94 11.70
CA GLU A 111 15.05 3.06 12.75
C GLU A 111 14.73 1.65 12.21
N VAL A 112 14.20 1.58 11.00
CA VAL A 112 13.90 0.31 10.31
C VAL A 112 15.20 -0.40 9.95
N PHE A 113 16.16 0.29 9.35
CA PHE A 113 17.47 -0.30 9.03
C PHE A 113 18.20 -0.82 10.28
N THR A 114 18.18 -0.05 11.39
CA THR A 114 18.76 -0.46 12.68
C THR A 114 18.12 -1.75 13.22
N ALA A 115 16.79 -1.83 13.12
CA ALA A 115 16.03 -3.01 13.48
C ALA A 115 16.34 -4.23 12.60
N LEU A 116 16.49 -4.00 11.29
CA LEU A 116 16.83 -5.04 10.33
C LEU A 116 18.25 -5.56 10.57
N ALA A 117 19.22 -4.68 10.81
CA ALA A 117 20.59 -5.07 11.18
C ALA A 117 20.58 -5.97 12.43
N SER A 118 19.82 -5.58 13.46
CA SER A 118 19.66 -6.39 14.68
C SER A 118 18.97 -7.74 14.44
N LYS A 119 18.12 -7.87 13.42
CA LYS A 119 17.52 -9.15 13.01
C LYS A 119 18.54 -10.03 12.29
N VAL A 120 19.32 -9.46 11.37
CA VAL A 120 20.35 -10.18 10.61
C VAL A 120 21.43 -10.72 11.54
N SER A 121 21.87 -9.93 12.54
CA SER A 121 22.86 -10.38 13.52
C SER A 121 22.37 -11.58 14.36
N ARG A 122 21.05 -11.73 14.53
CA ARG A 122 20.46 -12.86 15.28
C ARG A 122 20.27 -14.10 14.41
N ASP A 123 19.84 -13.91 13.17
CA ASP A 123 19.54 -14.99 12.22
C ASP A 123 20.23 -14.73 10.88
N ALA A 124 21.47 -15.23 10.72
CA ALA A 124 22.25 -15.09 9.48
C ALA A 124 21.56 -15.71 8.24
N ILE A 125 20.59 -16.60 8.47
CA ILE A 125 19.75 -17.17 7.42
C ILE A 125 18.90 -16.07 6.76
N LYS A 126 18.42 -15.04 7.46
CA LYS A 126 17.43 -14.08 6.94
C LYS A 126 18.03 -12.85 6.25
N LYS A 127 19.13 -13.03 5.52
CA LYS A 127 19.85 -11.93 4.85
C LYS A 127 19.38 -11.64 3.43
N ASP A 128 18.80 -12.64 2.75
CA ASP A 128 18.48 -12.57 1.33
C ASP A 128 17.15 -11.86 1.10
N CYS A 129 17.20 -10.72 0.42
CA CYS A 129 16.05 -9.85 0.20
C CYS A 129 15.86 -9.48 -1.28
N CYS A 130 14.66 -9.03 -1.59
CA CYS A 130 14.28 -8.38 -2.84
C CYS A 130 13.73 -6.99 -2.50
N LEU A 131 14.04 -6.00 -3.32
CA LEU A 131 13.54 -4.65 -3.20
C LEU A 131 12.35 -4.48 -4.13
N ILE A 132 11.22 -4.01 -3.60
CA ILE A 132 10.03 -3.67 -4.38
C ILE A 132 9.84 -2.16 -4.33
N ILE A 133 9.59 -1.57 -5.50
CA ILE A 133 9.41 -0.13 -5.66
C ILE A 133 8.09 0.07 -6.39
N ASP A 134 7.20 0.84 -5.77
CA ASP A 134 5.94 1.21 -6.39
C ASP A 134 5.58 2.65 -6.03
N ALA A 135 4.78 3.27 -6.89
CA ALA A 135 4.31 4.64 -6.75
C ALA A 135 2.79 4.66 -6.68
N MET A 136 2.24 5.40 -5.73
CA MET A 136 0.80 5.60 -5.62
C MET A 136 0.44 7.05 -5.86
N ALA A 137 -0.55 7.29 -6.72
CA ALA A 137 -1.12 8.61 -6.90
C ALA A 137 -1.79 9.08 -5.60
N ILE A 138 -1.46 10.29 -5.17
CA ILE A 138 -2.05 10.95 -4.00
C ILE A 138 -2.78 12.22 -4.43
N ARG A 139 -3.75 12.62 -3.61
CA ARG A 139 -4.49 13.85 -3.86
C ARG A 139 -3.61 15.06 -3.55
N LYS A 140 -3.39 15.92 -4.54
CA LYS A 140 -2.76 17.24 -4.35
C LYS A 140 -3.61 18.08 -3.40
N GLN A 141 -3.14 18.26 -2.17
CA GLN A 141 -3.80 19.05 -1.15
C GLN A 141 -2.80 19.45 -0.07
N THR A 142 -2.90 20.68 0.42
CA THR A 142 -2.19 21.12 1.64
C THR A 142 -3.04 20.85 2.87
N ILE A 143 -2.39 20.37 3.93
CA ILE A 143 -3.00 20.09 5.23
C ILE A 143 -2.15 20.73 6.30
N TRP A 144 -2.76 21.48 7.22
CA TRP A 144 -2.06 22.05 8.36
C TRP A 144 -1.77 20.97 9.42
N ASP A 145 -0.49 20.73 9.72
CA ASP A 145 -0.08 19.86 10.82
C ASP A 145 0.11 20.68 12.11
N THR A 146 -0.88 20.60 13.00
CA THR A 146 -0.88 21.33 14.29
C THR A 146 0.30 20.95 15.20
N LYS A 147 0.93 19.78 15.02
CA LYS A 147 2.05 19.37 15.88
C LYS A 147 3.38 19.97 15.46
N LYS A 148 3.59 20.09 14.15
CA LYS A 148 4.81 20.66 13.57
C LYS A 148 4.68 22.14 13.27
N ASP A 149 3.47 22.68 13.39
CA ASP A 149 3.14 24.07 13.11
C ASP A 149 3.51 24.45 11.67
N CYS A 150 3.22 23.56 10.72
CA CYS A 150 3.56 23.74 9.32
C CYS A 150 2.51 23.14 8.37
N TYR A 151 2.51 23.60 7.12
CA TYR A 151 1.73 23.00 6.05
C TYR A 151 2.44 21.74 5.52
N ALA A 152 1.70 20.64 5.44
CA ALA A 152 2.11 19.38 4.83
C ALA A 152 1.39 19.18 3.48
N GLY A 153 1.94 18.33 2.62
CA GLY A 153 1.38 18.02 1.28
C GLY A 153 2.24 18.48 0.10
N PHE A 154 3.41 19.04 0.38
CA PHE A 154 4.40 19.41 -0.62
C PHE A 154 5.26 18.22 -1.05
N ALA A 155 5.89 18.33 -2.21
CA ALA A 155 6.87 17.37 -2.70
C ALA A 155 8.11 17.39 -1.79
N ASP A 156 8.47 16.23 -1.27
CA ASP A 156 9.60 15.99 -0.40
C ASP A 156 10.33 14.73 -0.87
N TYR A 157 11.51 14.96 -1.45
CA TYR A 157 12.41 13.94 -1.96
C TYR A 157 13.36 13.41 -0.86
N GLY A 158 13.18 13.84 0.39
CA GLY A 158 14.00 13.44 1.52
C GLY A 158 15.32 14.21 1.63
N GLN A 159 16.09 13.88 2.67
CA GLN A 159 17.32 14.58 3.01
C GLN A 159 18.40 14.34 1.94
N GLY A 160 18.77 15.39 1.20
CA GLY A 160 19.69 15.31 0.05
C GLY A 160 19.01 15.15 -1.31
N GLY A 161 17.70 15.35 -1.40
CA GLY A 161 16.97 15.44 -2.66
C GLY A 161 17.33 16.66 -3.51
N PRO A 162 16.88 16.69 -4.78
CA PRO A 162 17.07 17.84 -5.65
C PRO A 162 16.47 19.07 -5.01
N ILE A 163 17.17 20.20 -5.10
CA ILE A 163 16.60 21.50 -4.76
C ILE A 163 15.47 21.73 -5.76
N LEU A 164 14.25 21.83 -5.26
CA LEU A 164 13.11 22.16 -6.09
C LEU A 164 13.18 23.63 -6.47
N ASP A 165 12.96 23.91 -7.75
CA ASP A 165 12.86 25.29 -8.24
C ASP A 165 11.70 26.03 -7.55
N ASP A 166 10.63 25.29 -7.22
CA ASP A 166 9.49 25.78 -6.46
C ASP A 166 9.23 24.89 -5.21
N PRO A 167 9.52 25.41 -3.99
CA PRO A 167 9.29 24.68 -2.75
C PRO A 167 7.80 24.49 -2.40
N GLU A 168 6.89 25.19 -3.07
CA GLU A 168 5.44 25.07 -2.86
C GLU A 168 4.78 24.03 -3.78
N THR A 169 5.58 23.28 -4.55
CA THR A 169 5.08 22.21 -5.42
C THR A 169 4.35 21.14 -4.61
N LEU A 170 3.08 20.90 -4.93
CA LEU A 170 2.27 19.86 -4.28
C LEU A 170 2.61 18.48 -4.79
N ALA A 171 2.76 17.52 -3.86
CA ALA A 171 3.04 16.14 -4.19
C ALA A 171 1.85 15.48 -4.93
N SER A 172 2.14 14.82 -6.06
CA SER A 172 1.16 14.05 -6.84
C SER A 172 1.23 12.56 -6.56
N GLU A 173 2.39 12.07 -6.15
CA GLU A 173 2.71 10.66 -6.03
C GLU A 173 3.45 10.40 -4.72
N ALA A 174 3.26 9.21 -4.16
CA ALA A 174 4.05 8.71 -3.05
C ALA A 174 4.78 7.44 -3.49
N HIS A 175 6.11 7.50 -3.55
CA HIS A 175 6.96 6.34 -3.83
C HIS A 175 7.25 5.60 -2.53
N VAL A 176 7.07 4.29 -2.55
CA VAL A 176 7.34 3.43 -1.40
C VAL A 176 8.40 2.42 -1.78
N PHE A 177 9.42 2.31 -0.94
CA PHE A 177 10.47 1.30 -1.04
C PHE A 177 10.20 0.22 0.00
N LEU A 178 10.04 -1.02 -0.45
CA LEU A 178 9.66 -2.15 0.38
C LEU A 178 10.72 -3.24 0.24
N LEU A 179 11.34 -3.64 1.36
CA LEU A 179 12.16 -4.85 1.39
C LEU A 179 11.30 -6.06 1.72
N VAL A 180 11.46 -7.11 0.94
CA VAL A 180 10.82 -8.41 1.13
C VAL A 180 11.93 -9.45 1.23
N GLU A 181 11.88 -10.28 2.27
CA GLU A 181 12.85 -11.35 2.41
C GLU A 181 12.43 -12.56 1.55
N ALA A 182 13.41 -13.24 0.95
CA ALA A 182 13.19 -14.25 -0.08
C ALA A 182 12.81 -15.65 0.46
N ARG A 183 13.22 -16.01 1.68
CA ARG A 183 13.12 -17.38 2.24
C ARG A 183 12.09 -17.54 3.36
N SER A 184 11.51 -16.44 3.80
CA SER A 184 10.61 -16.23 4.93
C SER A 184 9.49 -15.29 4.46
N HIS A 185 8.71 -14.75 5.41
CA HIS A 185 7.46 -14.07 5.11
C HIS A 185 7.39 -12.64 5.65
N TRP A 186 8.54 -12.02 5.95
CA TRP A 186 8.54 -10.63 6.40
C TRP A 186 8.72 -9.67 5.23
N LYS A 187 8.00 -8.57 5.32
CA LYS A 187 8.03 -7.43 4.41
C LYS A 187 8.06 -6.16 5.23
N CYS A 188 8.92 -5.22 4.88
CA CYS A 188 9.11 -4.02 5.67
C CYS A 188 9.34 -2.79 4.79
N PRO A 189 8.48 -1.75 4.88
CA PRO A 189 8.73 -0.51 4.16
C PRO A 189 9.97 0.14 4.77
N ILE A 190 10.95 0.45 3.93
CA ILE A 190 12.23 1.04 4.33
C ILE A 190 12.30 2.55 4.11
N GLY A 191 11.40 3.08 3.29
CA GLY A 191 11.31 4.52 3.07
C GLY A 191 10.12 4.89 2.21
N ASN A 192 9.73 6.15 2.30
CA ASN A 192 8.71 6.75 1.46
C ASN A 192 9.19 8.11 0.94
N PHE A 193 8.72 8.52 -0.23
CA PHE A 193 9.08 9.81 -0.82
C PHE A 193 7.83 10.43 -1.44
N LEU A 194 7.61 11.71 -1.21
CA LEU A 194 6.48 12.45 -1.76
C LEU A 194 6.98 13.23 -2.97
N THR A 195 6.49 12.95 -4.16
CA THR A 195 7.05 13.52 -5.38
C THR A 195 5.96 14.16 -6.23
N ASP A 196 6.34 15.13 -7.04
CA ASP A 196 5.59 15.52 -8.22
C ASP A 196 6.37 15.04 -9.44
N LYS A 197 5.95 13.89 -10.01
CA LYS A 197 6.59 13.21 -11.15
C LYS A 197 8.10 13.00 -10.98
N ILE A 198 8.49 11.84 -10.45
CA ILE A 198 9.91 11.55 -10.23
C ILE A 198 10.70 11.47 -11.56
N SER A 199 11.88 12.09 -11.59
CA SER A 199 12.84 11.89 -12.69
C SER A 199 13.49 10.52 -12.57
N SER A 200 13.67 9.82 -13.69
CA SER A 200 14.33 8.51 -13.70
C SER A 200 15.79 8.57 -13.22
N THR A 201 16.47 9.72 -13.30
CA THR A 201 17.81 9.89 -12.72
C THR A 201 17.75 9.87 -11.19
N TYR A 202 16.79 10.57 -10.63
CA TYR A 202 16.67 10.69 -9.18
C TYR A 202 16.20 9.39 -8.55
N GLN A 203 15.25 8.71 -9.19
CA GLN A 203 14.82 7.39 -8.75
C GLN A 203 15.98 6.37 -8.77
N ALA A 204 16.89 6.43 -9.75
CA ALA A 204 18.09 5.61 -9.79
C ALA A 204 19.02 5.89 -8.59
N GLN A 205 19.18 7.17 -8.23
CA GLN A 205 19.96 7.56 -7.05
C GLN A 205 19.34 7.03 -5.76
N LEU A 206 18.01 7.14 -5.60
CA LEU A 206 17.30 6.58 -4.46
C LEU A 206 17.46 5.05 -4.37
N ILE A 207 17.46 4.35 -5.51
CA ILE A 207 17.71 2.91 -5.55
C ILE A 207 19.13 2.59 -5.05
N ASN A 208 20.14 3.32 -5.53
CA ASN A 208 21.52 3.11 -5.08
C ASN A 208 21.66 3.37 -3.57
N MET A 209 21.06 4.45 -3.06
CA MET A 209 21.04 4.72 -1.62
C MET A 209 20.33 3.62 -0.82
N ALA A 210 19.19 3.10 -1.31
CA ALA A 210 18.49 2.01 -0.66
C ALA A 210 19.34 0.72 -0.60
N LEU A 211 20.08 0.43 -1.67
CA LEU A 211 20.99 -0.70 -1.75
C LEU A 211 22.19 -0.54 -0.80
N GLU A 212 22.80 0.65 -0.76
CA GLU A 212 23.88 0.99 0.16
C GLU A 212 23.44 0.81 1.62
N MET A 213 22.30 1.40 2.01
CA MET A 213 21.77 1.27 3.37
C MET A 213 21.37 -0.17 3.73
N ALA A 214 20.86 -0.94 2.76
CA ALA A 214 20.56 -2.36 2.96
C ALA A 214 21.84 -3.18 3.18
N ALA A 215 22.90 -2.91 2.39
CA ALA A 215 24.19 -3.57 2.54
C ALA A 215 24.87 -3.22 3.88
N GLU A 216 24.79 -1.96 4.32
CA GLU A 216 25.26 -1.53 5.65
C GLU A 216 24.53 -2.26 6.79
N ALA A 217 23.24 -2.55 6.61
CA ALA A 217 22.46 -3.36 7.55
C ALA A 217 22.76 -4.87 7.48
N GLY A 218 23.68 -5.31 6.61
CA GLY A 218 24.06 -6.71 6.41
C GLY A 218 23.07 -7.53 5.57
N LEU A 219 22.18 -6.87 4.84
CA LEU A 219 21.22 -7.51 3.94
C LEU A 219 21.83 -7.65 2.55
N LYS A 220 21.48 -8.74 1.86
CA LYS A 220 21.83 -8.98 0.46
C LYS A 220 20.59 -8.82 -0.41
N VAL A 221 20.57 -7.81 -1.26
CA VAL A 221 19.48 -7.57 -2.21
C VAL A 221 19.78 -8.26 -3.53
N TRP A 222 18.99 -9.27 -3.89
CA TRP A 222 19.18 -10.06 -5.11
C TRP A 222 18.48 -9.47 -6.32
N SER A 223 17.31 -8.87 -6.10
CA SER A 223 16.51 -8.33 -7.19
C SER A 223 15.74 -7.08 -6.81
N ILE A 224 15.39 -6.30 -7.84
CA ILE A 224 14.51 -5.15 -7.78
C ILE A 224 13.27 -5.46 -8.61
N THR A 225 12.10 -5.23 -8.04
CA THR A 225 10.81 -5.34 -8.73
C THR A 225 10.11 -3.98 -8.78
N ALA A 226 9.69 -3.56 -9.97
CA ALA A 226 8.86 -2.38 -10.17
C ALA A 226 7.89 -2.58 -11.34
N ASP A 227 6.95 -1.65 -11.51
CA ASP A 227 6.06 -1.67 -12.67
C ASP A 227 6.83 -1.52 -14.01
N GLY A 228 6.14 -1.83 -15.10
CA GLY A 228 6.69 -1.72 -16.46
C GLY A 228 6.62 -0.31 -17.05
N THR A 229 6.57 0.75 -16.25
CA THR A 229 6.43 2.12 -16.75
C THR A 229 7.71 2.59 -17.46
N SER A 230 7.57 3.45 -18.47
CA SER A 230 8.70 4.00 -19.24
C SER A 230 9.76 4.70 -18.36
N VAL A 231 9.32 5.34 -17.26
CA VAL A 231 10.20 5.96 -16.26
C VAL A 231 11.05 4.91 -15.54
N ASN A 232 10.45 3.81 -15.10
CA ASN A 232 11.14 2.72 -14.41
C ASN A 232 12.13 2.01 -15.36
N LEU A 233 11.74 1.74 -16.61
CA LEU A 233 12.65 1.18 -17.61
C LEU A 233 13.82 2.13 -17.92
N SER A 234 13.57 3.45 -17.99
CA SER A 234 14.61 4.47 -18.15
C SER A 234 15.56 4.52 -16.95
N ASN A 235 15.03 4.38 -15.74
CA ASN A 235 15.79 4.31 -14.50
C ASN A 235 16.72 3.08 -14.50
N PHE A 236 16.20 1.90 -14.79
CA PHE A 236 17.00 0.68 -14.87
C PHE A 236 18.11 0.75 -15.94
N ARG A 237 17.85 1.40 -17.08
CA ARG A 237 18.90 1.69 -18.08
C ARG A 237 20.02 2.56 -17.52
N LYS A 238 19.69 3.57 -16.69
CA LYS A 238 20.68 4.43 -16.03
C LYS A 238 21.50 3.68 -14.98
N LEU A 239 20.94 2.66 -14.35
CA LEU A 239 21.66 1.77 -13.44
C LEU A 239 22.60 0.78 -14.16
N GLY A 240 22.44 0.60 -15.47
CA GLY A 240 23.30 -0.23 -16.31
C GLY A 240 22.60 -1.42 -16.97
N CYS A 241 21.29 -1.60 -16.77
CA CYS A 241 20.54 -2.68 -17.42
C CYS A 241 20.33 -2.40 -18.91
N GLN A 242 20.35 -3.45 -19.71
CA GLN A 242 20.07 -3.39 -21.14
C GLN A 242 18.77 -4.10 -21.43
N PHE A 243 17.78 -3.36 -21.94
CA PHE A 243 16.54 -3.93 -22.46
C PHE A 243 16.59 -3.72 -23.97
N GLY A 244 17.27 -4.63 -24.66
CA GLY A 244 17.46 -4.56 -26.10
C GLY A 244 16.19 -4.90 -26.89
N THR A 245 16.27 -4.76 -28.21
CA THR A 245 15.17 -5.05 -29.15
C THR A 245 14.95 -6.54 -29.36
N THR A 246 15.99 -7.35 -29.12
CA THR A 246 15.98 -8.81 -29.28
C THR A 246 16.27 -9.48 -27.95
N TYR A 247 15.72 -10.67 -27.73
CA TYR A 247 15.89 -11.43 -26.49
C TYR A 247 17.38 -11.61 -26.08
N ASP A 248 18.26 -11.88 -27.05
CA ASP A 248 19.69 -12.11 -26.81
C ASP A 248 20.46 -10.85 -26.35
N THR A 249 19.85 -9.67 -26.51
CA THR A 249 20.44 -8.37 -26.13
C THR A 249 19.92 -7.85 -24.79
N ILE A 250 19.11 -8.64 -24.08
CA ILE A 250 18.57 -8.27 -22.78
C ILE A 250 19.58 -8.68 -21.70
N ASP A 251 20.10 -7.69 -20.98
CA ASP A 251 20.90 -7.88 -19.76
C ASP A 251 20.19 -7.17 -18.59
N PRO A 252 19.30 -7.87 -17.87
CA PRO A 252 18.43 -7.27 -16.86
C PRO A 252 19.13 -7.24 -15.50
N LYS A 253 20.42 -6.90 -15.48
CA LYS A 253 21.21 -6.84 -14.25
C LYS A 253 22.13 -5.63 -14.24
N PHE A 254 22.55 -5.26 -13.05
CA PHE A 254 23.58 -4.26 -12.85
C PHE A 254 24.38 -4.60 -11.59
N LYS A 255 25.52 -3.93 -11.41
CA LYS A 255 26.41 -4.16 -10.27
C LYS A 255 25.95 -3.35 -9.07
N HIS A 256 25.84 -4.01 -7.92
CA HIS A 256 25.54 -3.35 -6.65
C HIS A 256 26.60 -2.28 -6.35
N PRO A 257 26.23 -1.04 -5.94
CA PRO A 257 27.15 0.07 -5.75
C PRO A 257 28.26 -0.21 -4.71
N THR A 258 27.90 -0.87 -3.59
CA THR A 258 28.86 -1.21 -2.52
C THR A 258 29.54 -2.57 -2.68
N THR A 259 28.79 -3.64 -2.95
CA THR A 259 29.32 -5.02 -2.90
C THR A 259 29.83 -5.53 -4.24
N GLY A 260 29.46 -4.89 -5.36
CA GLY A 260 29.81 -5.34 -6.71
C GLY A 260 29.12 -6.64 -7.15
N GLU A 261 28.17 -7.15 -6.36
CA GLU A 261 27.37 -8.33 -6.73
C GLU A 261 26.33 -7.99 -7.81
N ASP A 262 25.86 -8.99 -8.54
CA ASP A 262 24.81 -8.80 -9.55
C ASP A 262 23.45 -8.60 -8.86
N VAL A 263 22.77 -7.50 -9.20
CA VAL A 263 21.39 -7.21 -8.81
C VAL A 263 20.52 -7.35 -10.05
N PHE A 264 19.52 -8.22 -10.01
CA PHE A 264 18.62 -8.47 -11.12
C PHE A 264 17.41 -7.53 -11.08
N VAL A 265 16.97 -7.06 -12.24
CA VAL A 265 15.77 -6.25 -12.39
C VAL A 265 14.65 -7.10 -12.97
N VAL A 266 13.51 -7.10 -12.29
CA VAL A 266 12.31 -7.82 -12.69
C VAL A 266 11.17 -6.80 -12.82
N THR A 267 10.47 -6.80 -13.94
CA THR A 267 9.24 -6.01 -14.07
C THR A 267 8.07 -6.81 -13.50
N ASP A 268 7.09 -6.13 -12.89
CA ASP A 268 5.90 -6.81 -12.35
C ASP A 268 5.21 -7.64 -13.46
N PRO A 269 5.20 -8.98 -13.34
CA PRO A 269 4.60 -9.85 -14.34
C PRO A 269 3.12 -9.55 -14.55
N CYS A 270 2.39 -9.20 -13.49
CA CYS A 270 0.96 -8.89 -13.59
C CYS A 270 0.73 -7.63 -14.42
N HIS A 271 1.54 -6.59 -14.18
CA HIS A 271 1.51 -5.38 -14.99
C HIS A 271 1.89 -5.66 -16.45
N MET A 272 2.95 -6.44 -16.69
CA MET A 272 3.39 -6.77 -18.04
C MET A 272 2.36 -7.58 -18.81
N LEU A 273 1.69 -8.54 -18.18
CA LEU A 273 0.59 -9.30 -18.79
C LEU A 273 -0.60 -8.40 -19.13
N LYS A 274 -0.94 -7.44 -18.27
CA LYS A 274 -1.98 -6.44 -18.56
C LYS A 274 -1.61 -5.58 -19.76
N LEU A 275 -0.36 -5.14 -19.86
CA LEU A 275 0.12 -4.39 -21.02
C LEU A 275 0.08 -5.22 -22.31
N ALA A 276 0.56 -6.48 -22.26
CA ALA A 276 0.52 -7.39 -23.40
C ALA A 276 -0.92 -7.65 -23.88
N ARG A 277 -1.84 -7.90 -22.95
CA ARG A 277 -3.28 -8.04 -23.24
C ARG A 277 -3.85 -6.79 -23.89
N ASN A 278 -3.57 -5.60 -23.35
CA ASN A 278 -4.07 -4.34 -23.89
C ASN A 278 -3.50 -4.05 -25.28
N ALA A 279 -2.21 -4.34 -25.51
CA ALA A 279 -1.57 -4.23 -26.81
C ALA A 279 -2.19 -5.19 -27.82
N PHE A 280 -2.44 -6.44 -27.43
CA PHE A 280 -3.10 -7.41 -28.29
C PHE A 280 -4.53 -6.99 -28.67
N ALA A 281 -5.31 -6.50 -27.71
CA ALA A 281 -6.65 -5.99 -27.96
C ALA A 281 -6.66 -4.78 -28.91
N HIS A 282 -5.65 -3.91 -28.84
CA HIS A 282 -5.54 -2.72 -29.69
C HIS A 282 -5.00 -3.03 -31.09
N LEU A 283 -3.96 -3.87 -31.18
CA LEU A 283 -3.30 -4.20 -32.44
C LEU A 283 -4.03 -5.30 -33.23
N GLY A 284 -4.81 -6.14 -32.54
CA GLY A 284 -5.67 -7.16 -33.15
C GLY A 284 -4.96 -8.40 -33.68
N THR A 285 -3.62 -8.41 -33.72
CA THR A 285 -2.80 -9.48 -34.32
C THR A 285 -1.51 -9.74 -33.53
N ILE A 286 -1.14 -11.01 -33.38
CA ILE A 286 0.19 -11.48 -32.95
C ILE A 286 0.81 -12.22 -34.13
N ILE A 287 2.09 -11.96 -34.40
CA ILE A 287 2.86 -12.67 -35.43
C ILE A 287 3.83 -13.57 -34.70
N ASP A 288 3.86 -14.86 -35.04
CA ASP A 288 4.85 -15.78 -34.48
C ASP A 288 6.21 -15.66 -35.19
N ASN A 289 7.18 -16.47 -34.77
CA ASN A 289 8.52 -16.47 -35.38
C ASN A 289 8.53 -17.02 -36.81
N GLU A 290 7.47 -17.72 -37.22
CA GLU A 290 7.31 -18.32 -38.56
C GLU A 290 6.56 -17.37 -39.52
N GLY A 291 6.02 -16.28 -39.00
CA GLY A 291 5.29 -15.25 -39.76
C GLY A 291 3.77 -15.45 -39.78
N GLU A 292 3.25 -16.47 -39.09
CA GLU A 292 1.82 -16.74 -39.00
C GLU A 292 1.13 -15.72 -38.11
N LYS A 293 -0.01 -15.22 -38.59
CA LYS A 293 -0.78 -14.16 -37.95
C LYS A 293 -1.93 -14.77 -37.17
N ASN A 294 -1.85 -14.68 -35.84
CA ASN A 294 -2.95 -15.05 -34.94
C ASN A 294 -3.75 -13.79 -34.58
N THR A 295 -5.03 -13.77 -34.91
CA THR A 295 -5.90 -12.60 -34.73
C THR A 295 -6.81 -12.74 -33.51
N VAL A 296 -7.23 -11.60 -32.95
CA VAL A 296 -8.23 -11.58 -31.85
C VAL A 296 -9.55 -12.23 -32.29
N ALA A 297 -9.89 -12.16 -33.58
CA ALA A 297 -11.10 -12.77 -34.14
C ALA A 297 -11.04 -14.30 -34.10
N GLU A 298 -9.91 -14.91 -34.42
CA GLU A 298 -9.69 -16.37 -34.33
C GLU A 298 -9.74 -16.85 -32.87
N PHE A 299 -9.16 -16.07 -31.95
CA PHE A 299 -9.25 -16.34 -30.52
C PHE A 299 -10.69 -16.22 -29.99
N SER A 300 -11.48 -15.28 -30.51
CA SER A 300 -12.89 -15.17 -30.15
C SER A 300 -13.76 -16.25 -30.78
N ALA A 301 -13.36 -16.81 -31.92
CA ALA A 301 -14.10 -17.87 -32.61
C ALA A 301 -13.87 -19.25 -31.96
N THR A 302 -12.73 -19.46 -31.31
CA THR A 302 -12.42 -20.67 -30.53
C THR A 302 -13.09 -20.69 -29.16
N VAL A 303 -13.55 -19.55 -28.65
CA VAL A 303 -14.31 -19.46 -27.41
C VAL A 303 -15.81 -19.55 -27.75
N PRO A 304 -16.50 -20.67 -27.42
CA PRO A 304 -17.94 -20.76 -27.68
C PRO A 304 -18.66 -19.65 -26.88
N PRO A 305 -19.72 -19.02 -27.43
CA PRO A 305 -20.51 -18.06 -26.70
C PRO A 305 -21.31 -18.77 -25.60
N SER A 306 -20.73 -18.95 -24.41
CA SER A 306 -21.47 -19.42 -23.24
C SER A 306 -22.37 -18.31 -22.72
N ARG A 307 -23.61 -18.32 -23.21
CA ARG A 307 -24.73 -17.58 -22.63
C ARG A 307 -25.40 -18.48 -21.60
N THR A 308 -24.96 -18.44 -20.35
CA THR A 308 -25.79 -18.79 -19.18
C THR A 308 -25.09 -18.38 -17.90
N GLU A 309 -25.75 -17.53 -17.11
CA GLU A 309 -25.47 -17.40 -15.69
C GLU A 309 -25.75 -18.76 -15.04
N GLY A 310 -24.70 -19.49 -14.69
CA GLY A 310 -24.78 -20.82 -14.07
C GLY A 310 -23.40 -21.40 -13.87
N ILE A 311 -23.15 -21.93 -12.66
CA ILE A 311 -21.90 -22.62 -12.32
C ILE A 311 -21.90 -23.97 -13.03
N GLU A 312 -21.20 -24.05 -14.15
CA GLU A 312 -20.73 -25.33 -14.68
C GLU A 312 -19.20 -25.26 -14.82
N ASP A 313 -18.53 -26.25 -14.23
CA ASP A 313 -17.11 -26.60 -14.38
C ASP A 313 -16.04 -25.54 -14.09
N GLY A 314 -16.26 -24.68 -13.08
CA GLY A 314 -15.19 -23.91 -12.45
C GLY A 314 -14.45 -22.94 -13.38
N GLN A 315 -15.02 -22.63 -14.54
CA GLN A 315 -14.50 -21.67 -15.49
C GLN A 315 -15.07 -20.29 -15.18
N GLN A 316 -14.23 -19.38 -14.65
CA GLN A 316 -14.51 -17.95 -14.74
C GLN A 316 -14.19 -17.48 -16.17
N VAL A 317 -15.15 -17.62 -17.07
CA VAL A 317 -15.06 -16.98 -18.40
C VAL A 317 -15.87 -15.70 -18.36
N ILE A 318 -15.16 -14.56 -18.45
CA ILE A 318 -15.79 -13.25 -18.53
C ILE A 318 -16.48 -13.15 -19.89
N THR A 319 -17.80 -12.97 -19.89
CA THR A 319 -18.58 -12.61 -21.06
C THR A 319 -17.99 -11.35 -21.70
N GLN A 320 -17.40 -11.50 -22.89
CA GLN A 320 -16.77 -10.48 -23.75
C GLN A 320 -15.31 -10.07 -23.38
N PRO A 321 -14.31 -10.96 -23.55
CA PRO A 321 -12.90 -10.58 -23.41
C PRO A 321 -12.43 -9.53 -24.44
N HIS A 322 -13.17 -9.35 -25.54
CA HIS A 322 -12.88 -8.38 -26.60
C HIS A 322 -13.31 -6.94 -26.26
N GLN A 323 -14.20 -6.75 -25.28
CA GLN A 323 -14.61 -5.42 -24.79
C GLN A 323 -14.14 -5.23 -23.35
N ILE A 324 -12.84 -5.05 -23.16
CA ILE A 324 -12.35 -4.68 -21.83
C ILE A 324 -12.85 -3.26 -21.52
N ARG A 325 -13.82 -3.16 -20.60
CA ARG A 325 -14.31 -1.86 -20.12
C ARG A 325 -13.14 -1.12 -19.48
N LYS A 326 -13.08 0.22 -19.62
CA LYS A 326 -12.00 1.05 -19.04
C LYS A 326 -11.70 0.73 -17.55
N ALA A 327 -12.73 0.40 -16.77
CA ALA A 327 -12.59 0.04 -15.35
C ALA A 327 -12.00 -1.37 -15.07
N GLN A 328 -12.02 -2.29 -16.05
CA GLN A 328 -11.49 -3.66 -15.91
C GLN A 328 -10.05 -3.80 -16.45
N ASN A 329 -9.51 -2.76 -17.07
CA ASN A 329 -8.15 -2.76 -17.61
C ASN A 329 -7.09 -2.99 -16.51
N GLU A 330 -7.37 -2.59 -15.28
CA GLU A 330 -6.43 -2.69 -14.16
C GLU A 330 -6.46 -4.05 -13.46
N CYS A 331 -7.51 -4.85 -13.71
CA CYS A 331 -7.70 -6.15 -13.06
C CYS A 331 -6.76 -7.21 -13.63
N SER A 332 -6.03 -7.87 -12.74
CA SER A 332 -5.37 -9.16 -12.94
C SER A 332 -5.95 -10.16 -11.94
N ALA A 333 -6.45 -11.30 -12.43
CA ALA A 333 -6.93 -12.36 -11.54
C ALA A 333 -5.72 -13.02 -10.84
N SER A 334 -5.84 -13.29 -9.53
CA SER A 334 -4.81 -14.00 -8.77
C SER A 334 -4.81 -15.48 -9.11
N SER A 335 -3.64 -16.15 -9.03
CA SER A 335 -3.47 -17.56 -9.41
C SER A 335 -4.29 -18.56 -8.57
N SER A 336 -4.98 -18.12 -7.52
CA SER A 336 -5.98 -18.93 -6.81
C SER A 336 -7.19 -19.28 -7.68
N ASP A 337 -7.39 -18.55 -8.79
CA ASP A 337 -8.54 -18.70 -9.68
C ASP A 337 -8.18 -19.43 -11.00
N VAL A 338 -6.93 -19.87 -11.15
CA VAL A 338 -6.45 -20.60 -12.34
C VAL A 338 -6.10 -22.03 -11.91
N LYS A 339 -7.06 -22.94 -12.03
CA LYS A 339 -6.74 -24.38 -12.03
C LYS A 339 -5.94 -24.67 -13.30
N LEU A 340 -4.64 -24.85 -13.15
CA LEU A 340 -3.78 -25.38 -14.21
C LEU A 340 -4.31 -26.76 -14.64
N PHE A 341 -4.56 -26.92 -15.93
CA PHE A 341 -4.84 -28.20 -16.55
C PHE A 341 -3.66 -29.14 -16.31
N SER A 342 -3.85 -30.17 -15.48
CA SER A 342 -3.02 -31.36 -15.51
C SER A 342 -3.61 -32.31 -16.56
N GLY A 343 -2.94 -32.38 -17.72
CA GLY A 343 -3.07 -33.50 -18.66
C GLY A 343 -2.05 -34.57 -18.34
#